data_AF-A0A1Q7S3W8-F1
#
_entry.id   AF-A0A1Q7S3W8-F1
#
_cell.length_a   1.000
_cell.length_b   1.000
_cell.length_c   1.000
_cell.angle_alpha   90.00
_cell.angle_beta   90.00
_cell.angle_gamma   90.00
#
_symmetry.space_group_name_H-M   'P 1'
#
loop_
_entity.id
_entity.type
_entity.pdbx_description
1 polymer ?
#
loop_
_entity_poly.entity_id
_entity_poly.type
_entity_poly.pdbx_seq_one_letter_code
_entity_poly.pdbx_strand_id
1 'polypeptide(L)'
;MIDGSDSFDPGSSDNSALRHLLWVRCRKAFDAIKAADFLLRDGNFPLVIVDLVLNTPEELRKIPQTSWYRLQRLAEAVPTVCLIINRQGIVGSAQLKIVLENSWTLQTLEKENAISHLRFRIQRSHRKSELSDQRSEVRLAN
;
A
#
# COMPACT_ATOMS: atom_id res chain seq x y z
N MET A 1 0.23 11.15 -1.75
CA MET A 1 0.82 10.09 -2.59
C MET A 1 2.33 10.26 -2.61
N ILE A 2 3.04 9.18 -2.36
CA ILE A 2 4.48 9.07 -2.49
C ILE A 2 4.73 8.31 -3.79
N ASP A 3 5.40 8.96 -4.73
CA ASP A 3 5.69 8.45 -6.06
C ASP A 3 7.15 8.02 -6.12
N GLY A 4 7.40 6.71 -6.18
CA GLY A 4 8.74 6.12 -6.08
C GLY A 4 9.63 6.32 -7.30
N SER A 5 9.06 6.72 -8.44
CA SER A 5 9.73 6.84 -9.73
C SER A 5 9.53 8.19 -10.42
N ASP A 6 8.84 9.13 -9.78
CA ASP A 6 8.54 10.46 -10.33
C ASP A 6 7.76 10.35 -11.65
N SER A 7 6.77 9.44 -11.68
CA SER A 7 6.02 9.04 -12.86
C SER A 7 4.53 9.41 -12.82
N PHE A 8 4.04 9.93 -11.69
CA PHE A 8 2.67 10.41 -11.59
C PHE A 8 2.48 11.64 -12.49
N ASP A 9 1.48 11.59 -13.36
CA ASP A 9 1.13 12.69 -14.27
C ASP A 9 -0.21 13.34 -13.86
N PRO A 10 -0.19 14.42 -13.06
CA PRO A 10 -1.41 15.10 -12.64
C PRO A 10 -2.14 15.80 -13.79
N GLY A 11 -1.48 16.07 -14.92
CA GLY A 11 -2.09 16.75 -16.08
C GLY A 11 -3.22 15.96 -16.72
N SER A 12 -3.29 14.66 -16.43
CA SER A 12 -4.34 13.74 -16.89
C SER A 12 -5.62 13.77 -16.03
N SER A 13 -5.62 14.50 -14.91
CA SER A 13 -6.69 14.48 -13.90
C SER A 13 -7.40 15.84 -13.78
N ASP A 14 -8.66 15.83 -13.33
CA ASP A 14 -9.36 17.07 -12.95
C ASP A 14 -8.68 17.69 -11.70
N ASN A 15 -8.46 19.01 -11.74
CA ASN A 15 -7.85 19.79 -10.66
C ASN A 15 -8.61 19.65 -9.32
N SER A 16 -9.91 19.37 -9.36
CA SER A 16 -10.71 19.15 -8.15
C SER A 16 -10.20 17.95 -7.32
N ALA A 17 -9.78 16.88 -7.99
CA ALA A 17 -9.26 15.67 -7.34
C ALA A 17 -7.87 15.86 -6.72
N LEU A 18 -7.11 16.84 -7.21
CA LEU A 18 -5.72 17.10 -6.79
C LEU A 18 -5.60 18.10 -5.66
N ARG A 19 -6.66 18.87 -5.35
CA ARG A 19 -6.63 19.96 -4.36
C ARG A 19 -6.08 19.56 -2.99
N HIS A 20 -6.34 18.33 -2.57
CA HIS A 20 -5.94 17.81 -1.26
C HIS A 20 -4.79 16.80 -1.35
N LEU A 21 -4.14 16.68 -2.51
CA LEU A 21 -3.07 15.75 -2.74
C LEU A 21 -1.71 16.36 -2.34
N LEU A 22 -1.10 15.82 -1.30
CA LEU A 22 0.35 15.96 -1.11
C LEU A 22 1.06 14.97 -2.04
N TRP A 23 1.82 15.46 -3.02
CA TRP A 23 2.66 14.64 -3.90
C TRP A 23 4.13 14.70 -3.47
N VAL A 24 4.64 13.57 -2.97
CA VAL A 24 6.05 13.40 -2.64
C VAL A 24 6.75 12.69 -3.79
N ARG A 25 7.67 13.39 -4.44
CA ARG A 25 8.40 12.93 -5.63
C ARG A 25 9.69 12.26 -5.21
N CYS A 26 9.80 10.96 -5.44
CA CYS A 26 11.01 10.18 -5.22
C CYS A 26 11.50 9.59 -6.54
N ARG A 27 12.79 9.23 -6.59
CA ARG A 27 13.39 8.58 -7.76
C ARG A 27 14.00 7.21 -7.46
N LYS A 28 13.88 6.78 -6.21
CA LYS A 28 14.40 5.51 -5.69
C LYS A 28 13.40 4.96 -4.69
N ALA A 29 13.16 3.66 -4.75
CA ALA A 29 12.22 3.00 -3.86
C ALA A 29 12.55 3.24 -2.37
N PHE A 30 13.84 3.29 -2.01
CA PHE A 30 14.26 3.55 -0.63
C PHE A 30 13.85 4.93 -0.11
N ASP A 31 13.87 5.95 -0.96
CA ASP A 31 13.45 7.31 -0.57
C ASP A 31 11.93 7.35 -0.38
N ALA A 32 11.17 6.60 -1.19
CA ALA A 32 9.73 6.45 -1.01
C ALA A 32 9.39 5.77 0.33
N ILE A 33 10.15 4.75 0.75
CA ILE A 33 9.97 4.11 2.06
C ILE A 33 10.28 5.07 3.22
N LYS A 34 11.30 5.93 3.08
CA LYS A 34 11.59 6.97 4.07
C LYS A 34 10.48 8.01 4.15
N ALA A 35 9.99 8.48 3.00
CA ALA A 35 8.87 9.40 2.94
C ALA A 35 7.61 8.81 3.62
N ALA A 36 7.33 7.53 3.37
CA ALA A 36 6.23 6.82 4.02
C ALA A 36 6.40 6.77 5.55
N ASP A 37 7.63 6.51 6.03
CA ASP A 37 7.92 6.53 7.46
C ASP A 37 7.63 7.89 8.10
N PHE A 38 8.03 8.99 7.44
CA PHE A 38 7.77 10.34 7.92
C PHE A 38 6.26 10.65 7.97
N LEU A 39 5.53 10.39 6.90
CA LEU A 39 4.10 10.69 6.83
C LEU A 39 3.26 9.84 7.82
N LEU A 40 3.63 8.57 8.02
CA LEU A 40 2.93 7.71 8.97
C LEU A 40 3.22 8.07 10.42
N ARG A 41 4.42 8.59 10.74
CA ARG A 41 4.73 9.12 12.09
C ARG A 41 3.96 10.39 12.39
N ASP A 42 3.78 11.24 11.38
CA ASP A 42 3.05 12.49 11.50
C ASP A 42 1.55 12.24 11.72
N GLY A 43 0.97 11.25 11.03
CA GLY A 43 -0.40 10.77 11.29
C GLY A 43 -1.52 11.71 10.83
N ASN A 44 -1.20 12.81 10.13
CA ASN A 44 -2.20 13.79 9.67
C ASN A 44 -2.85 13.42 8.32
N PHE A 45 -2.41 12.32 7.69
CA PHE A 45 -2.95 11.88 6.40
C PHE A 45 -3.82 10.64 6.58
N PRO A 46 -5.13 10.70 6.26
CA PRO A 46 -6.00 9.53 6.38
C PRO A 46 -5.65 8.43 5.37
N LEU A 47 -4.97 8.79 4.28
CA LEU A 47 -4.52 7.87 3.24
C LEU A 47 -3.11 8.21 2.78
N VAL A 48 -2.19 7.25 2.92
CA VAL A 48 -0.83 7.31 2.39
C VAL A 48 -0.68 6.22 1.34
N ILE A 49 -0.60 6.65 0.08
CA ILE A 49 -0.33 5.76 -1.06
C ILE A 49 1.16 5.81 -1.36
N VAL A 50 1.82 4.66 -1.42
CA VAL A 50 3.21 4.48 -1.86
C VAL A 50 3.19 3.74 -3.19
N ASP A 51 3.44 4.48 -4.27
CA ASP A 51 3.53 3.92 -5.62
C ASP A 51 4.97 3.49 -5.90
N LEU A 52 5.13 2.19 -6.17
CA LEU A 52 6.40 1.55 -6.50
C LEU A 52 6.28 0.75 -7.81
N VAL A 53 5.26 1.01 -8.63
CA VAL A 53 4.95 0.20 -9.83
C VAL A 53 6.08 0.22 -10.85
N LEU A 54 6.73 1.37 -11.04
CA LEU A 54 7.81 1.56 -12.01
C LEU A 54 9.22 1.50 -11.40
N ASN A 55 9.35 1.23 -10.09
CA ASN A 55 10.65 0.91 -9.50
C ASN A 55 11.12 -0.48 -9.94
N THR A 56 12.43 -0.64 -10.14
CA THR A 56 12.99 -1.89 -10.64
C THR A 56 12.94 -3.00 -9.59
N PRO A 57 12.82 -4.28 -9.98
CA PRO A 57 12.90 -5.40 -9.04
C PRO A 57 14.18 -5.39 -8.19
N GLU A 58 15.29 -4.93 -8.75
CA GLU A 58 16.59 -4.83 -8.07
C GLU A 58 16.56 -3.79 -6.95
N GLU A 59 15.94 -2.64 -7.17
CA GLU A 59 15.73 -1.63 -6.13
C GLU A 59 14.82 -2.14 -5.02
N LEU A 60 13.72 -2.79 -5.42
CA LEU A 60 12.71 -3.29 -4.49
C LEU A 60 13.25 -4.39 -3.57
N ARG A 61 14.06 -5.32 -4.11
CA ARG A 61 14.71 -6.39 -3.31
C ARG A 61 15.69 -5.85 -2.27
N LYS A 62 16.24 -4.65 -2.47
CA LYS A 62 17.16 -4.01 -1.50
C LYS A 62 16.43 -3.43 -0.29
N ILE A 63 15.11 -3.29 -0.32
CA ILE A 63 14.35 -2.80 0.83
C ILE A 63 14.33 -3.90 1.91
N PRO A 64 14.88 -3.63 3.11
CA PRO A 64 14.89 -4.61 4.18
C PRO A 64 13.47 -4.97 4.61
N GLN A 65 13.21 -6.25 4.89
CA GLN A 65 11.90 -6.72 5.34
C GLN A 65 11.42 -6.00 6.61
N THR A 66 12.34 -5.62 7.49
CA THR A 66 12.08 -4.83 8.70
C THR A 66 11.43 -3.48 8.40
N SER A 67 11.71 -2.88 7.24
CA SER A 67 11.09 -1.62 6.80
C SER A 67 9.58 -1.80 6.61
N TRP A 68 9.16 -2.90 5.99
CA TRP A 68 7.73 -3.20 5.78
C TRP A 68 6.99 -3.41 7.09
N TYR A 69 7.59 -4.14 8.03
CA TYR A 69 6.99 -4.32 9.36
C TYR A 69 6.95 -3.00 10.13
N ARG A 70 7.96 -2.14 9.99
CA ARG A 70 7.97 -0.81 10.60
C ARG A 70 6.82 0.06 10.08
N LEU A 71 6.64 0.13 8.76
CA LEU A 71 5.51 0.87 8.17
C LEU A 71 4.16 0.31 8.62
N GLN A 72 4.02 -1.01 8.72
CA GLN A 72 2.81 -1.63 9.28
C GLN A 72 2.54 -1.15 10.72
N ARG A 73 3.56 -1.16 11.60
CA ARG A 73 3.41 -0.74 13.00
C ARG A 73 3.02 0.73 13.10
N LEU A 74 3.61 1.59 12.26
CA LEU A 74 3.24 3.00 12.22
C LEU A 74 1.79 3.18 11.74
N ALA A 75 1.41 2.54 10.64
CA ALA A 75 0.04 2.61 10.11
C ALA A 75 -1.00 2.06 11.10
N GLU A 76 -0.68 1.04 11.90
CA GLU A 76 -1.56 0.51 12.95
C GLU A 76 -1.72 1.47 14.15
N ALA A 77 -0.79 2.42 14.34
CA ALA A 77 -0.79 3.34 15.48
C ALA A 77 -1.54 4.66 15.20
N VAL A 78 -1.92 4.93 13.95
CA VAL A 78 -2.59 6.16 13.52
C VAL A 78 -3.85 5.83 12.71
N PRO A 79 -4.83 6.73 12.59
CA PRO A 79 -6.02 6.54 11.75
C PRO A 79 -5.68 6.72 10.25
N THR A 80 -4.65 6.04 9.75
CA THR A 80 -4.14 6.15 8.38
C THR A 80 -4.19 4.81 7.67
N VAL A 81 -4.77 4.78 6.48
CA VAL A 81 -4.60 3.67 5.54
C VAL A 81 -3.27 3.84 4.82
N CYS A 82 -2.39 2.84 4.94
CA CYS A 82 -1.16 2.77 4.15
C CYS A 82 -1.34 1.77 2.99
N LEU A 83 -1.43 2.29 1.76
CA LEU A 83 -1.57 1.50 0.55
C LEU A 83 -0.23 1.46 -0.20
N ILE A 84 0.30 0.27 -0.45
CA ILE A 84 1.50 0.08 -1.27
C ILE A 84 1.09 -0.56 -2.59
N ILE A 85 1.46 0.06 -3.71
CA ILE A 85 1.18 -0.43 -5.06
C ILE A 85 2.51 -0.86 -5.70
N ASN A 86 2.60 -2.10 -6.16
CA ASN A 86 3.80 -2.62 -6.81
C ASN A 86 3.46 -3.79 -7.76
N ARG A 87 4.44 -4.16 -8.59
CA ARG A 87 4.35 -5.35 -9.47
C ARG A 87 4.96 -6.61 -8.85
N GLN A 88 5.68 -6.46 -7.74
CA GLN A 88 6.45 -7.51 -7.08
C GLN A 88 5.85 -7.71 -5.68
N GLY A 89 5.32 -8.89 -5.36
CA GLY A 89 4.65 -9.19 -4.07
C GLY A 89 5.56 -9.21 -2.83
N ILE A 90 6.38 -8.18 -2.63
CA ILE A 90 7.49 -8.09 -1.66
C ILE A 90 7.07 -7.65 -0.26
N VAL A 91 5.86 -7.11 -0.09
CA VAL A 91 5.40 -6.57 1.20
C VAL A 91 4.85 -7.70 2.06
N GLY A 92 5.74 -8.38 2.78
CA GLY A 92 5.37 -9.52 3.63
C GLY A 92 4.46 -9.17 4.81
N SER A 93 4.54 -7.93 5.33
CA SER A 93 3.78 -7.46 6.50
C SER A 93 2.35 -6.97 6.17
N ALA A 94 1.95 -6.95 4.90
CA ALA A 94 0.64 -6.44 4.49
C ALA A 94 -0.49 -7.30 5.09
N GLN A 95 -1.41 -6.67 5.82
CA GLN A 95 -2.57 -7.34 6.40
C GLN A 95 -3.56 -7.82 5.34
N LEU A 96 -3.68 -7.04 4.26
CA LEU A 96 -4.52 -7.29 3.11
C LEU A 96 -3.66 -7.12 1.85
N LYS A 97 -3.73 -8.08 0.93
CA LYS A 97 -3.16 -7.99 -0.40
C LYS A 97 -4.28 -8.17 -1.42
N ILE A 98 -4.36 -7.25 -2.37
CA ILE A 98 -5.24 -7.35 -3.53
C ILE A 98 -4.32 -7.66 -4.71
N VAL A 99 -4.40 -8.88 -5.24
CA VAL A 99 -3.57 -9.34 -6.36
C VAL A 99 -4.40 -9.24 -7.62
N LEU A 100 -3.97 -8.43 -8.58
CA LEU A 100 -4.59 -8.36 -9.90
C LEU A 100 -4.12 -9.54 -10.75
N GLU A 101 -5.06 -10.30 -11.33
CA GLU A 101 -4.80 -11.53 -12.09
C GLU A 101 -5.06 -11.36 -13.60
N ASN A 102 -5.03 -10.11 -14.05
CA ASN A 102 -5.36 -9.73 -15.42
C ASN A 102 -4.10 -9.69 -16.28
N SER A 103 -4.21 -10.28 -17.47
CA SER A 103 -3.26 -10.08 -18.57
C SER A 103 -3.96 -9.25 -19.64
N TRP A 104 -3.85 -7.93 -19.53
CA TRP A 104 -4.49 -7.01 -20.46
C TRP A 104 -3.52 -6.57 -21.54
N THR A 105 -4.02 -6.52 -22.78
CA THR A 105 -3.33 -5.91 -23.92
C THR A 105 -3.83 -4.47 -24.12
N LEU A 106 -3.16 -3.71 -24.98
CA LEU A 106 -3.64 -2.38 -25.37
C LEU A 106 -5.07 -2.45 -25.95
N GLN A 107 -5.37 -3.44 -26.79
CA GLN A 107 -6.71 -3.65 -27.34
C GLN A 107 -7.75 -3.97 -26.25
N THR A 108 -7.33 -4.49 -25.11
CA THR A 108 -8.24 -4.73 -23.97
C THR A 108 -8.59 -3.41 -23.29
N LEU A 109 -7.62 -2.49 -23.19
CA LEU A 109 -7.79 -1.16 -22.58
C LEU A 109 -8.65 -0.22 -23.44
N GLU A 110 -8.69 -0.44 -24.75
CA GLU A 110 -9.54 0.32 -25.69
C GLU A 110 -11.04 0.00 -25.57
N LYS A 111 -11.40 -1.11 -24.91
CA LYS A 111 -12.81 -1.48 -24.72
C LYS A 111 -13.47 -0.59 -23.68
N GLU A 112 -14.68 -0.13 -23.99
CA GLU A 112 -15.55 0.48 -22.99
C GLU A 112 -15.73 -0.45 -21.79
N ASN A 113 -15.54 0.08 -20.59
CA ASN A 113 -15.66 -0.65 -19.32
C ASN A 113 -14.66 -1.80 -19.10
N ALA A 114 -13.46 -1.77 -19.70
CA ALA A 114 -12.40 -2.76 -19.43
C ALA A 114 -12.16 -3.01 -17.92
N ILE A 115 -12.28 -1.96 -17.11
CA ILE A 115 -12.15 -1.98 -15.64
C ILE A 115 -13.18 -2.90 -14.96
N SER A 116 -14.39 -3.02 -15.51
CA SER A 116 -15.44 -3.89 -14.94
C SER A 116 -15.07 -5.38 -14.98
N HIS A 117 -14.11 -5.76 -15.84
CA HIS A 117 -13.61 -7.12 -15.98
C HIS A 117 -12.34 -7.39 -15.18
N LEU A 118 -11.95 -6.48 -14.26
CA LEU A 118 -10.80 -6.69 -13.38
C LEU A 118 -11.02 -7.93 -12.52
N ARG A 119 -10.24 -8.98 -12.78
CA ARG A 119 -10.10 -10.12 -11.87
C ARG A 119 -9.05 -9.83 -10.82
N PHE A 120 -9.41 -10.00 -9.57
CA PHE A 120 -8.48 -9.87 -8.46
C PHE A 120 -8.78 -10.91 -7.39
N ARG A 121 -7.72 -11.25 -6.66
CA ARG A 121 -7.81 -12.13 -5.50
C ARG A 121 -7.40 -11.38 -4.26
N ILE A 122 -8.16 -11.60 -3.19
CA ILE A 122 -7.86 -11.05 -1.88
C ILE A 122 -7.08 -12.09 -1.08
N GLN A 123 -5.95 -11.70 -0.51
CA GLN A 123 -5.21 -12.48 0.48
C GLN A 123 -5.16 -11.69 1.78
N ARG A 124 -5.55 -12.31 2.88
CA ARG A 124 -5.40 -11.73 4.23
C ARG A 124 -4.25 -12.42 4.93
N SER A 125 -3.42 -11.67 5.64
CA SER A 125 -2.46 -12.29 6.55
C SER A 125 -3.26 -12.93 7.69
N HIS A 126 -3.09 -14.23 7.92
CA HIS A 126 -3.60 -14.88 9.13
C HIS A 126 -2.83 -14.35 10.34
N ARG A 127 -3.21 -13.19 10.87
CA ARG A 127 -2.95 -12.90 12.27
C ARG A 127 -4.03 -13.61 13.06
N LYS A 128 -3.64 -14.67 13.77
CA LYS A 128 -4.47 -15.32 14.78
C LYS A 128 -5.11 -14.25 15.68
N SER A 129 -6.39 -14.46 15.94
CA SER A 129 -7.13 -13.88 17.06
C SER A 129 -6.55 -14.34 18.40
N GLU A 130 -5.31 -13.97 18.74
CA GLU A 130 -4.66 -14.38 20.00
C GLU A 130 -4.88 -13.36 21.15
N LEU A 131 -5.89 -12.49 21.05
CA LEU A 131 -6.24 -11.55 22.14
C LEU A 131 -7.69 -11.62 22.62
N SER A 132 -8.56 -12.47 22.03
CA SER A 132 -9.96 -12.63 22.50
C SER A 132 -10.20 -13.84 23.40
N ASP A 133 -9.39 -14.90 23.33
CA ASP A 133 -9.69 -16.15 24.05
C ASP A 133 -9.15 -16.18 25.49
N GLN A 134 -8.20 -15.32 25.85
CA GLN A 134 -7.63 -15.28 27.21
C GLN A 134 -8.42 -14.42 28.21
N ARG A 135 -9.44 -13.67 27.78
CA ARG A 135 -10.35 -12.94 28.68
C ARG A 135 -11.58 -13.75 29.12
N SER A 136 -11.81 -14.91 28.50
CA SER A 136 -12.97 -15.77 28.77
C SER A 136 -12.71 -16.76 29.91
N GLU A 137 -11.48 -17.26 30.06
CA GLU A 137 -11.17 -18.29 31.07
C GLU A 137 -10.95 -17.72 32.48
N VAL A 138 -10.62 -16.43 32.63
CA VAL A 138 -10.36 -15.83 33.95
C VAL A 138 -11.67 -15.42 34.68
N ARG A 139 -12.83 -15.44 34.00
CA ARG A 139 -14.12 -15.05 34.59
C ARG A 139 -14.95 -16.19 35.19
N LEU A 140 -14.48 -17.44 35.13
CA LEU A 140 -15.17 -18.61 35.70
C LEU A 140 -14.52 -19.16 36.98
N ALA A 141 -13.55 -18.45 37.55
CA ALA A 141 -12.81 -18.88 38.74
C ALA A 141 -12.81 -17.83 39.87
N ASN A 142 -13.94 -17.17 40.11
CA ASN A 142 -14.22 -16.42 41.34
C ASN A 142 -15.70 -16.48 41.70
#